data_AF-A0A5S9IMT8-F1
#
_entry.id   AF-A0A5S9IMT8-F1
#
_cell.length_a   1.000
_cell.length_b   1.000
_cell.length_c   1.000
_cell.angle_alpha   90.00
_cell.angle_beta   90.00
_cell.angle_gamma   90.00
#
_symmetry.space_group_name_H-M   'P 1'
#
loop_
_entity.id
_entity.type
_entity.pdbx_description
1 polymer ?
#
loop_
_entity_poly.entity_id
_entity_poly.type
_entity_poly.pdbx_seq_one_letter_code
_entity_poly.pdbx_strand_id
1 'polypeptide(L)'
;MTNAYLRFKKENTNHKVMLLPGTKVEFGRDKSNDVKLALYPLEEISFQWATTDISRKHFVIERSSSFNYTIKDDGSTNGTSVDCLAVLNQAKKLCDKQIVDVGGVLDLEIDMRKNNMLLKRIGNTPEEAYFLFGEDFTIGTSPESCIFIEKSVRNQAVISFKDNQYFIKPSEENSNIYVNDKLIEYKQETPLNQEAKISMTNNNVFFEIILEKKNTF
;
A
#
# COMPACT_ATOMS: atom_id res chain seq x y z
N MET A 1 1.53 -11.07 -9.62
CA MET A 1 2.03 -10.73 -8.27
C MET A 1 0.83 -10.73 -7.34
N THR A 2 0.88 -11.42 -6.21
CA THR A 2 -0.26 -11.45 -5.28
C THR A 2 -0.26 -10.22 -4.39
N ASN A 3 -1.11 -9.24 -4.69
CA ASN A 3 -1.32 -8.06 -3.85
C ASN A 3 -2.31 -8.38 -2.71
N ALA A 4 -2.27 -7.59 -1.64
CA ALA A 4 -3.17 -7.75 -0.50
C ALA A 4 -3.62 -6.40 0.06
N TYR A 5 -4.59 -6.40 0.96
CA TYR A 5 -4.99 -5.25 1.75
C TYR A 5 -4.76 -5.51 3.24
N LEU A 6 -4.40 -4.46 3.96
CA LEU A 6 -4.59 -4.34 5.40
C LEU A 6 -5.68 -3.32 5.68
N ARG A 7 -6.68 -3.72 6.46
CA ARG A 7 -7.77 -2.86 6.92
C ARG A 7 -7.74 -2.75 8.44
N PHE A 8 -7.68 -1.54 8.97
CA PHE A 8 -7.66 -1.31 10.41
C PHE A 8 -8.27 0.05 10.76
N LYS A 9 -8.58 0.24 12.04
CA LYS A 9 -9.11 1.50 12.56
C LYS A 9 -8.04 2.19 13.41
N LYS A 10 -7.79 3.47 13.15
CA LYS A 10 -6.90 4.33 13.93
C LYS A 10 -7.62 5.67 14.16
N GLU A 11 -7.62 6.19 15.39
CA GLU A 11 -8.21 7.50 15.74
C GLU A 11 -9.67 7.71 15.25
N ASN A 12 -10.46 6.64 15.24
CA ASN A 12 -11.82 6.58 14.68
C ASN A 12 -11.96 6.59 13.15
N THR A 13 -10.86 6.67 12.41
CA THR A 13 -10.82 6.59 10.96
C THR A 13 -10.51 5.17 10.49
N ASN A 14 -11.15 4.74 9.41
CA ASN A 14 -10.83 3.49 8.75
C ASN A 14 -9.67 3.72 7.77
N HIS A 15 -8.64 2.90 7.88
CA HIS A 15 -7.50 2.91 6.96
C HIS A 15 -7.53 1.63 6.13
N LYS A 16 -7.22 1.78 4.85
CA LYS A 16 -7.06 0.69 3.90
C LYS A 16 -5.71 0.86 3.20
N VAL A 17 -4.80 -0.07 3.45
CA VAL A 17 -3.46 -0.06 2.87
C VAL A 17 -3.30 -1.21 1.90
N MET A 18 -3.05 -0.93 0.63
CA MET A 18 -2.71 -1.94 -0.37
C MET A 18 -1.24 -2.32 -0.22
N LEU A 19 -0.95 -3.61 -0.10
CA LEU A 19 0.39 -4.16 -0.02
C LEU A 19 0.86 -4.51 -1.43
N LEU A 20 1.96 -3.88 -1.85
CA LEU A 20 2.52 -3.96 -3.19
C LEU A 20 3.96 -4.48 -3.10
N PRO A 21 4.16 -5.82 -3.07
CA PRO A 21 5.49 -6.40 -3.00
C PRO A 21 6.28 -6.15 -4.30
N GLY A 22 7.61 -6.28 -4.26
CA GLY A 22 8.43 -6.32 -5.47
C GLY A 22 9.07 -4.99 -5.87
N THR A 23 9.59 -4.93 -7.10
CA THR A 23 10.49 -3.86 -7.56
C THR A 23 9.86 -2.93 -8.59
N LYS A 24 8.70 -3.27 -9.14
CA LYS A 24 7.99 -2.45 -10.12
C LYS A 24 6.50 -2.55 -9.84
N VAL A 25 5.82 -1.41 -9.83
CA VAL A 25 4.38 -1.31 -9.62
C VAL A 25 3.79 -0.37 -10.68
N GLU A 26 2.80 -0.86 -11.40
CA GLU A 26 2.07 -0.11 -12.41
C GLU A 26 0.77 0.49 -11.83
N PHE A 27 0.53 1.77 -12.14
CA PHE A 27 -0.65 2.51 -11.69
C PHE A 27 -1.44 3.02 -12.88
N GLY A 28 -2.76 2.85 -12.84
CA GLY A 28 -3.64 3.38 -13.86
C GLY A 28 -5.11 3.09 -13.59
N ARG A 29 -6.00 3.52 -14.48
CA ARG A 29 -7.44 3.32 -14.33
C ARG A 29 -7.91 1.90 -14.65
N ASP A 30 -7.12 1.14 -15.40
CA ASP A 30 -7.48 -0.22 -15.82
C ASP A 30 -7.11 -1.26 -14.76
N LYS A 31 -7.82 -2.40 -14.78
CA LYS A 31 -7.55 -3.59 -13.94
C LYS A 31 -6.31 -4.35 -14.37
N SER A 32 -5.71 -4.03 -15.51
CA SER A 32 -4.44 -4.63 -15.96
C SER A 32 -3.22 -4.10 -15.21
N ASN A 33 -3.37 -3.03 -14.43
CA ASN A 33 -2.29 -2.47 -13.62
C ASN A 33 -2.28 -3.13 -12.23
N ASP A 34 -1.14 -3.11 -11.55
CA ASP A 34 -1.03 -3.58 -10.16
C ASP A 34 -1.96 -2.78 -9.24
N VAL A 35 -2.09 -1.47 -9.50
CA VAL A 35 -2.99 -0.56 -8.78
C VAL A 35 -3.99 0.07 -9.75
N LYS A 36 -5.27 -0.25 -9.51
CA LYS A 36 -6.38 0.47 -10.14
C LYS A 36 -6.69 1.75 -9.37
N LEU A 37 -6.28 2.88 -9.94
CA LEU A 37 -6.63 4.21 -9.44
C LEU A 37 -8.08 4.55 -9.80
N ALA A 38 -8.80 5.08 -8.82
CA ALA A 38 -10.19 5.50 -8.93
C ALA A 38 -10.48 6.63 -7.95
N LEU A 39 -11.40 7.53 -8.28
CA LEU A 39 -11.91 8.51 -7.34
C LEU A 39 -13.05 7.88 -6.54
N TYR A 40 -12.93 7.89 -5.21
CA TYR A 40 -14.00 7.42 -4.32
C TYR A 40 -14.70 8.63 -3.69
N PRO A 41 -16.03 8.55 -3.47
CA PRO A 41 -16.92 7.44 -3.82
C PRO A 41 -17.28 7.41 -5.31
N LEU A 42 -17.16 6.24 -5.95
CA LEU A 42 -17.49 6.03 -7.38
C LEU A 42 -19.00 6.13 -7.70
N GLU A 43 -19.83 6.43 -6.70
CA GLU A 43 -21.29 6.42 -6.79
C GLU A 43 -21.85 7.71 -7.41
N GLU A 44 -21.10 8.81 -7.42
CA GLU A 44 -21.55 10.03 -8.12
C GLU A 44 -21.00 10.08 -9.55
N ILE A 45 -21.86 10.46 -10.49
CA ILE A 45 -21.52 10.60 -11.92
C ILE A 45 -20.34 11.58 -12.10
N SER A 46 -20.29 12.66 -11.32
CA SER A 46 -19.18 13.63 -11.28
C SER A 46 -17.82 12.96 -11.04
N PHE A 47 -17.73 12.01 -10.10
CA PHE A 47 -16.49 11.31 -9.79
C PHE A 47 -16.08 10.34 -10.89
N GLN A 48 -17.03 9.73 -11.61
CA GLN A 48 -16.70 8.88 -12.75
C GLN A 48 -16.06 9.66 -13.89
N TRP A 49 -16.51 10.89 -14.14
CA TRP A 49 -15.94 11.76 -15.17
C TRP A 49 -14.55 12.27 -14.77
N ALA A 50 -14.37 12.65 -13.51
CA ALA A 50 -13.04 13.04 -13.00
C ALA A 50 -12.04 11.86 -13.00
N THR A 51 -12.49 10.60 -12.94
CA THR A 51 -11.55 9.47 -13.17
C THR A 51 -11.11 9.33 -14.61
N THR A 52 -11.80 9.93 -15.60
CA THR A 52 -11.39 9.84 -17.01
C THR A 52 -10.04 10.51 -17.26
N ASP A 53 -9.68 11.46 -16.40
CA ASP A 53 -8.39 12.13 -16.42
C ASP A 53 -7.23 11.21 -16.00
N ILE A 54 -7.56 10.09 -15.37
CA ILE A 54 -6.61 9.01 -15.11
C ILE A 54 -6.56 8.08 -16.33
N SER A 55 -5.44 8.12 -17.06
CA SER A 55 -5.15 7.19 -18.15
C SER A 55 -5.20 5.72 -17.73
N ARG A 56 -5.46 4.84 -18.71
CA ARG A 56 -5.58 3.38 -18.48
C ARG A 56 -4.32 2.80 -17.86
N LYS A 57 -3.16 3.19 -18.40
CA LYS A 57 -1.84 3.11 -17.78
C LYS A 57 -1.40 4.55 -17.58
N HIS A 58 -0.95 4.91 -16.38
CA HIS A 58 -0.70 6.31 -16.05
C HIS A 58 0.75 6.54 -15.69
N PHE A 59 1.25 5.83 -14.67
CA PHE A 59 2.64 5.91 -14.28
C PHE A 59 3.11 4.58 -13.69
N VAL A 60 4.41 4.44 -13.61
CA VAL A 60 5.09 3.30 -13.02
C VAL A 60 6.02 3.81 -11.93
N ILE A 61 6.07 3.07 -10.82
CA ILE A 61 7.09 3.26 -9.80
C ILE A 61 8.01 2.04 -9.80
N GLU A 62 9.31 2.31 -9.85
CA GLU A 62 10.36 1.31 -9.80
C GLU A 62 11.22 1.51 -8.56
N ARG A 63 11.63 0.41 -7.94
CA ARG A 63 12.54 0.36 -6.79
C ARG A 63 13.88 -0.20 -7.23
N SER A 64 14.93 0.57 -7.03
CA SER A 64 16.30 0.13 -7.32
C SER A 64 16.80 -0.87 -6.27
N SER A 65 17.89 -1.56 -6.59
CA SER A 65 18.63 -2.41 -5.64
C SER A 65 19.19 -1.65 -4.44
N SER A 66 19.34 -0.33 -4.56
CA SER A 66 19.76 0.59 -3.49
C SER A 66 18.59 1.18 -2.69
N PHE A 67 17.39 0.57 -2.79
CA PHE A 67 16.17 0.99 -2.10
C PHE A 67 15.69 2.41 -2.42
N ASN A 68 16.13 2.96 -3.57
CA ASN A 68 15.60 4.23 -4.07
C ASN A 68 14.37 3.97 -4.94
N TYR A 69 13.40 4.87 -4.89
CA TYR A 69 12.22 4.82 -5.73
C TYR A 69 12.32 5.85 -6.85
N THR A 70 11.91 5.46 -8.05
CA THR A 70 11.75 6.35 -9.19
C THR A 70 10.34 6.23 -9.75
N ILE A 71 9.78 7.35 -10.19
CA ILE A 71 8.51 7.41 -10.91
C ILE A 71 8.76 7.74 -12.38
N LYS A 72 7.98 7.15 -13.26
CA LYS A 72 7.98 7.46 -14.69
C LYS A 72 6.54 7.53 -15.17
N ASP A 73 6.19 8.59 -15.88
CA ASP A 73 4.92 8.67 -16.61
C ASP A 73 4.91 7.63 -17.75
N ASP A 74 3.81 6.89 -17.90
CA ASP A 74 3.64 5.80 -18.87
C ASP A 74 2.79 6.24 -20.08
N GLY A 75 3.00 7.47 -20.55
CA GLY A 75 2.27 8.03 -21.68
C GLY A 75 0.85 8.45 -21.32
N SER A 76 0.68 8.97 -20.10
CA SER A 76 -0.61 9.46 -19.64
C SER A 76 -1.04 10.71 -20.43
N THR A 77 -2.34 10.90 -20.58
CA THR A 77 -2.92 12.01 -21.36
C THR A 77 -2.79 13.33 -20.62
N ASN A 78 -3.02 13.32 -19.30
CA ASN A 78 -3.02 14.51 -18.47
C ASN A 78 -1.72 14.67 -17.65
N GLY A 79 -0.77 13.75 -17.82
CA GLY A 79 0.53 13.80 -17.18
C GLY A 79 0.53 13.35 -15.72
N THR A 80 1.73 12.99 -15.27
CA THR A 80 2.08 12.81 -13.87
C THR A 80 3.01 13.94 -13.46
N SER A 81 2.79 14.56 -12.30
CA SER A 81 3.71 15.56 -11.75
C SER A 81 4.14 15.22 -10.33
N VAL A 82 5.33 15.67 -9.93
CA VAL A 82 5.82 15.53 -8.54
C VAL A 82 6.22 16.90 -8.03
N ASP A 83 5.57 17.37 -6.97
CA ASP A 83 5.64 18.75 -6.46
C ASP A 83 5.42 19.78 -7.57
N CYS A 84 4.35 19.60 -8.36
CA CYS A 84 3.98 20.42 -9.52
C CYS A 84 5.01 20.44 -10.67
N LEU A 85 6.05 19.59 -10.62
CA LEU A 85 7.02 19.44 -11.69
C LEU A 85 6.70 18.16 -12.48
N ALA A 86 6.32 18.34 -13.75
CA ALA A 86 5.97 17.25 -14.65
C ALA A 86 7.06 16.18 -14.74
N VAL A 87 6.65 14.91 -14.66
CA VAL A 87 7.50 13.73 -14.89
C VAL A 87 7.56 13.48 -16.39
N LEU A 88 8.37 14.26 -17.09
CA LEU A 88 8.45 14.24 -18.55
C LEU A 88 9.30 13.05 -19.04
N ASN A 89 8.67 11.92 -19.39
CA ASN A 89 9.21 10.70 -20.03
C ASN A 89 10.48 10.04 -19.42
N GLN A 90 11.15 10.70 -18.49
CA GLN A 90 12.35 10.25 -17.79
C GLN A 90 11.97 9.87 -16.37
N ALA A 91 12.65 8.85 -15.85
CA ALA A 91 12.48 8.44 -14.47
C ALA A 91 12.92 9.57 -13.52
N LYS A 92 12.02 10.01 -12.65
CA LYS A 92 12.29 10.99 -11.61
C LYS A 92 12.46 10.28 -10.27
N LYS A 93 13.54 10.57 -9.55
CA LYS A 93 13.73 10.07 -8.18
C LYS A 93 12.66 10.65 -7.25
N LEU A 94 12.07 9.78 -6.44
CA LEU A 94 11.12 10.15 -5.40
C LEU A 94 11.83 10.40 -4.06
N CYS A 95 11.37 11.40 -3.34
CA CYS A 95 11.83 11.77 -2.00
C CYS A 95 10.65 11.78 -1.02
N ASP A 96 10.98 11.74 0.27
CA ASP A 96 9.99 11.85 1.34
C ASP A 96 9.22 13.17 1.26
N LYS A 97 7.93 13.14 1.61
CA LYS A 97 7.00 14.28 1.66
C LYS A 97 6.68 14.97 0.34
N GLN A 98 7.15 14.43 -0.78
CA GLN A 98 6.72 14.92 -2.09
C GLN A 98 5.29 14.51 -2.39
N ILE A 99 4.61 15.30 -3.21
CA ILE A 99 3.25 15.02 -3.68
C ILE A 99 3.32 14.57 -5.13
N VAL A 100 2.78 13.40 -5.43
CA VAL A 100 2.51 12.93 -6.79
C VAL A 100 1.10 13.36 -7.16
N ASP A 101 0.99 14.25 -8.15
CA ASP A 101 -0.27 14.59 -8.79
C ASP A 101 -0.47 13.71 -10.02
N VAL A 102 -1.67 13.14 -10.13
CA VAL A 102 -2.07 12.18 -11.15
C VAL A 102 -3.18 12.78 -11.99
N GLY A 103 -2.82 13.29 -13.16
CA GLY A 103 -3.76 13.88 -14.11
C GLY A 103 -4.57 15.07 -13.57
N GLY A 104 -4.10 15.77 -12.54
CA GLY A 104 -4.80 16.93 -11.95
C GLY A 104 -5.99 16.58 -11.06
N VAL A 105 -6.22 15.30 -10.76
CA VAL A 105 -7.45 14.84 -10.07
C VAL A 105 -7.20 14.03 -8.82
N LEU A 106 -5.96 13.60 -8.58
CA LEU A 106 -5.59 12.76 -7.46
C LEU A 106 -4.18 13.09 -7.00
N ASP A 107 -4.07 13.45 -5.72
CA ASP A 107 -2.79 13.68 -5.07
C ASP A 107 -2.42 12.52 -4.13
N LEU A 108 -1.16 12.10 -4.20
CA LEU A 108 -0.55 11.10 -3.33
C LEU A 108 0.66 11.69 -2.61
N GLU A 109 0.62 11.82 -1.29
CA GLU A 109 1.79 12.16 -0.48
C GLU A 109 2.71 10.93 -0.34
N ILE A 110 4.00 11.14 -0.60
CA ILE A 110 5.04 10.15 -0.37
C ILE A 110 5.49 10.19 1.09
N ASP A 111 5.53 9.03 1.72
CA ASP A 111 6.05 8.81 3.06
C ASP A 111 7.08 7.68 3.01
N MET A 112 8.36 8.04 3.05
CA MET A 112 9.49 7.10 2.99
C MET A 112 9.71 6.47 4.37
N ARG A 113 9.63 5.14 4.43
CA ARG A 113 9.70 4.36 5.67
C ARG A 113 10.84 3.35 5.60
N LYS A 114 12.02 3.76 6.08
CA LYS A 114 13.26 2.96 5.98
C LYS A 114 13.55 2.65 4.51
N ASN A 115 13.39 1.39 4.09
CA ASN A 115 13.60 0.93 2.70
C ASN A 115 12.29 0.76 1.91
N ASN A 116 11.16 1.14 2.50
CA ASN A 116 9.82 0.98 1.97
C ASN A 116 9.19 2.36 1.69
N MET A 117 8.14 2.41 0.88
CA MET A 117 7.45 3.65 0.55
C MET A 117 5.95 3.48 0.74
N LEU A 118 5.33 4.45 1.40
CA LEU A 118 3.88 4.56 1.52
C LEU A 118 3.41 5.76 0.70
N LEU A 119 2.50 5.53 -0.24
CA LEU A 119 1.81 6.58 -0.98
C LEU A 119 0.45 6.78 -0.34
N LYS A 120 0.24 7.90 0.36
CA LYS A 120 -1.02 8.22 1.01
C LYS A 120 -1.85 9.10 0.11
N ARG A 121 -3.09 8.72 -0.14
CA ARG A 121 -4.01 9.58 -0.86
C ARG A 121 -4.39 10.78 0.01
N ILE A 122 -4.32 11.98 -0.56
CA ILE A 122 -4.72 13.22 0.13
C ILE A 122 -6.24 13.41 0.01
N GLY A 123 -6.88 13.82 1.11
CA GLY A 123 -8.28 14.26 1.10
C GLY A 123 -9.33 13.16 0.90
N ASN A 124 -9.05 11.91 1.27
CA ASN A 124 -10.00 10.80 1.09
C ASN A 124 -10.46 10.16 2.41
N THR A 125 -11.62 9.51 2.39
CA THR A 125 -12.15 8.70 3.50
C THR A 125 -12.91 7.48 2.93
N PRO A 126 -12.59 6.23 3.33
CA PRO A 126 -11.52 5.83 4.24
C PRO A 126 -10.14 6.24 3.70
N GLU A 127 -9.18 6.47 4.58
CA GLU A 127 -7.82 6.79 4.18
C GLU A 127 -7.23 5.61 3.41
N GLU A 128 -6.83 5.87 2.17
CA GLU A 128 -6.32 4.85 1.26
C GLU A 128 -4.84 5.12 1.05
N ALA A 129 -4.05 4.07 1.17
CA ALA A 129 -2.62 4.16 0.92
C ALA A 129 -2.10 2.93 0.18
N TYR A 130 -1.00 3.13 -0.53
CA TYR A 130 -0.32 2.11 -1.31
C TYR A 130 1.07 1.91 -0.74
N PHE A 131 1.34 0.73 -0.20
CA PHE A 131 2.57 0.42 0.50
C PHE A 131 3.46 -0.47 -0.36
N LEU A 132 4.50 0.14 -0.93
CA LEU A 132 5.50 -0.51 -1.77
C LEU A 132 6.64 -1.00 -0.87
N PHE A 133 6.95 -2.29 -0.96
CA PHE A 133 7.97 -2.91 -0.13
C PHE A 133 8.74 -4.01 -0.86
N GLY A 134 9.94 -4.29 -0.38
CA GLY A 134 10.81 -5.31 -0.97
C GLY A 134 10.42 -6.73 -0.60
N GLU A 135 10.91 -7.15 0.56
CA GLU A 135 10.76 -8.51 1.06
C GLU A 135 9.91 -8.50 2.32
N ASP A 136 10.16 -7.55 3.23
CA ASP A 136 9.45 -7.43 4.48
C ASP A 136 9.16 -5.98 4.89
N PHE A 137 8.29 -5.88 5.88
CA PHE A 137 7.99 -4.64 6.57
C PHE A 137 7.43 -4.94 7.95
N THR A 138 7.40 -3.90 8.77
CA THR A 138 6.84 -4.00 10.12
C THR A 138 5.45 -3.38 10.19
N ILE A 139 4.55 -4.08 10.86
CA ILE A 139 3.28 -3.53 11.32
C ILE A 139 3.30 -3.46 12.83
N GLY A 140 2.72 -2.44 13.43
CA GLY A 140 2.65 -2.39 14.87
C GLY A 140 2.26 -1.05 15.45
N THR A 141 2.33 -0.99 16.77
CA THR A 141 1.96 0.17 17.58
C THR A 141 3.16 1.06 17.93
N SER A 142 4.32 0.81 17.31
CA SER A 142 5.50 1.69 17.42
C SER A 142 5.51 2.68 16.25
N PRO A 143 5.81 3.98 16.48
CA PRO A 143 6.01 4.96 15.40
C PRO A 143 7.07 4.57 14.37
N GLU A 144 8.00 3.67 14.75
CA GLU A 144 9.05 3.11 13.90
C GLU A 144 8.56 1.97 12.98
N SER A 145 7.30 1.56 13.13
CA SER A 145 6.67 0.56 12.26
C SER A 145 6.40 1.17 10.89
N CYS A 146 6.60 0.39 9.84
CA CYS A 146 6.28 0.85 8.48
C CYS A 146 4.78 1.16 8.34
N ILE A 147 3.93 0.33 8.94
CA ILE A 147 2.49 0.59 9.08
C ILE A 147 2.17 0.73 10.56
N PHE A 148 1.86 1.96 10.95
CA PHE A 148 1.62 2.34 12.34
C PHE A 148 0.13 2.27 12.69
N ILE A 149 -0.18 1.42 13.68
CA ILE A 149 -1.53 1.17 14.19
C ILE A 149 -1.54 1.67 15.64
N GLU A 150 -1.55 2.99 15.80
CA GLU A 150 -1.33 3.72 17.06
C GLU A 150 -2.08 3.16 18.29
N LYS A 151 -1.34 2.75 19.35
CA LYS A 151 -1.85 2.38 20.70
C LYS A 151 -0.77 2.40 21.79
N SER A 152 -1.22 2.27 23.05
CA SER A 152 -0.44 2.40 24.29
C SER A 152 0.56 1.28 24.58
N VAL A 153 0.36 0.06 24.05
CA VAL A 153 1.25 -1.09 24.29
C VAL A 153 2.03 -1.39 23.02
N ARG A 154 3.36 -1.42 23.12
CA ARG A 154 4.26 -1.73 22.02
C ARG A 154 4.15 -3.21 21.64
N ASN A 155 3.58 -3.49 20.47
CA ASN A 155 3.58 -4.79 19.82
C ASN A 155 3.89 -4.56 18.35
N GLN A 156 4.76 -5.41 17.80
CA GLN A 156 5.18 -5.31 16.41
C GLN A 156 5.28 -6.71 15.80
N ALA A 157 4.90 -6.81 14.54
CA ALA A 157 5.03 -8.00 13.73
C ALA A 157 5.77 -7.64 12.45
N VAL A 158 6.51 -8.60 11.92
CA VAL A 158 7.09 -8.52 10.59
C VAL A 158 6.16 -9.28 9.65
N ILE A 159 5.74 -8.62 8.58
CA ILE A 159 5.11 -9.28 7.44
C ILE A 159 6.17 -9.40 6.35
N SER A 160 6.35 -10.60 5.81
CA SER A 160 7.23 -10.85 4.67
C SER A 160 6.45 -11.43 3.49
N PHE A 161 6.97 -11.21 2.28
CA PHE A 161 6.44 -11.76 1.04
C PHE A 161 7.54 -12.54 0.32
N LYS A 162 7.36 -13.86 0.21
CA LYS A 162 8.28 -14.77 -0.46
C LYS A 162 7.50 -15.87 -1.17
N ASP A 163 8.02 -16.35 -2.29
CA ASP A 163 7.37 -17.42 -3.07
C ASP A 163 5.89 -17.14 -3.40
N ASN A 164 5.58 -15.87 -3.66
CA ASN A 164 4.23 -15.36 -3.96
C ASN A 164 3.21 -15.55 -2.80
N GLN A 165 3.70 -15.66 -1.57
CA GLN A 165 2.90 -15.84 -0.35
C GLN A 165 3.34 -14.89 0.77
N TYR A 166 2.37 -14.45 1.57
CA TYR A 166 2.60 -13.63 2.75
C TYR A 166 2.81 -14.48 4.00
N PHE A 167 3.75 -14.07 4.83
CA PHE A 167 4.02 -14.66 6.14
C PHE A 167 4.05 -13.56 7.19
N ILE A 168 3.75 -13.93 8.43
CA ILE A 168 3.82 -13.05 9.59
C ILE A 168 4.55 -13.73 10.73
N LYS A 169 5.35 -12.95 11.48
CA LYS A 169 5.97 -13.38 12.73
C LYS A 169 6.05 -12.23 13.74
N PRO A 170 6.02 -12.50 15.05
CA PRO A 170 6.31 -11.48 16.06
C PRO A 170 7.73 -10.93 15.88
N SER A 171 7.91 -9.61 16.01
CA SER A 171 9.23 -8.98 15.87
C SER A 171 10.04 -9.00 17.17
N GLU A 172 9.39 -9.18 18.31
CA GLU A 172 9.99 -9.15 19.65
C GLU A 172 9.41 -10.31 20.50
N GLU A 173 10.18 -10.83 21.45
CA GLU A 173 9.82 -12.03 22.24
C GLU A 173 8.52 -11.87 23.04
N ASN A 174 8.23 -10.66 23.51
CA ASN A 174 7.01 -10.35 24.28
C ASN A 174 5.85 -9.83 23.39
N SER A 175 5.99 -9.85 22.07
CA SER A 175 4.93 -9.41 21.16
C SER A 175 3.85 -10.47 21.02
N ASN A 176 2.72 -10.26 21.67
CA ASN A 176 1.54 -11.11 21.54
C ASN A 176 0.80 -10.82 20.22
N ILE A 177 1.05 -11.66 19.22
CA ILE A 177 0.44 -11.60 17.88
C ILE A 177 -0.44 -12.82 17.67
N TYR A 178 -1.71 -12.60 17.36
CA TYR A 178 -2.65 -13.67 17.05
C TYR A 178 -3.04 -13.59 15.58
N VAL A 179 -3.09 -14.74 14.90
CA VAL A 179 -3.70 -14.87 13.57
C VAL A 179 -4.87 -15.83 13.67
N ASN A 180 -6.06 -15.35 13.29
CA ASN A 180 -7.32 -16.10 13.40
C ASN A 180 -7.49 -16.69 14.81
N ASP A 181 -7.26 -15.83 15.81
CA ASP A 181 -7.36 -16.12 17.25
C ASP A 181 -6.36 -17.17 17.78
N LYS A 182 -5.35 -17.56 16.98
CA LYS A 182 -4.23 -18.41 17.41
C LYS A 182 -2.97 -17.58 17.67
N LEU A 183 -2.37 -17.73 18.85
CA LEU A 183 -1.09 -17.10 19.19
C LEU A 183 0.02 -17.67 18.31
N ILE A 184 0.84 -16.80 17.74
CA ILE A 184 2.04 -17.18 16.99
C ILE A 184 3.23 -17.20 17.94
N GLU A 185 4.03 -18.26 17.91
CA GLU A 185 5.25 -18.34 18.70
C GLU A 185 6.32 -17.36 18.19
N TYR A 186 7.15 -16.84 19.10
CA TYR A 186 8.21 -15.91 18.73
C TYR A 186 9.15 -16.53 17.68
N LYS A 187 9.48 -15.74 16.64
CA LYS A 187 10.25 -16.13 15.44
C LYS A 187 9.59 -17.17 14.53
N GLN A 188 8.46 -17.77 14.92
CA GLN A 188 7.74 -18.68 14.05
C GLN A 188 7.05 -17.90 12.92
N GLU A 189 7.34 -18.26 11.68
CA GLU A 189 6.64 -17.72 10.52
C GLU A 189 5.33 -18.47 10.30
N THR A 190 4.23 -17.73 10.29
CA THR A 190 2.90 -18.24 10.01
C THR A 190 2.44 -17.73 8.65
N PRO A 191 2.00 -18.59 7.71
CA PRO A 191 1.46 -18.14 6.44
C PRO A 191 0.15 -17.38 6.66
N LEU A 192 -0.02 -16.27 5.95
CA LEU A 192 -1.30 -15.57 5.86
C LEU A 192 -2.10 -16.14 4.68
N ASN A 193 -3.24 -16.74 4.99
CA ASN A 193 -4.18 -17.28 4.00
C ASN A 193 -4.91 -16.16 3.26
N GLN A 194 -5.85 -16.50 2.37
CA GLN A 194 -6.64 -15.52 1.60
C GLN A 194 -7.24 -14.41 2.47
N GLU A 195 -7.73 -14.75 3.64
CA GLU A 195 -8.19 -13.80 4.65
C GLU A 195 -7.61 -14.18 6.01
N ALA A 196 -7.21 -13.17 6.78
CA ALA A 196 -6.73 -13.36 8.14
C ALA A 196 -7.07 -12.16 9.03
N LYS A 197 -7.53 -12.46 10.25
CA LYS A 197 -7.60 -11.48 11.32
C LYS A 197 -6.31 -11.52 12.11
N ILE A 198 -5.54 -10.44 12.07
CA ILE A 198 -4.32 -10.24 12.84
C ILE A 198 -4.68 -9.40 14.07
N SER A 199 -4.60 -9.99 15.26
CA SER A 199 -4.85 -9.27 16.51
C SER A 199 -3.54 -8.94 17.19
N MET A 200 -3.31 -7.66 17.46
CA MET A 200 -2.14 -7.15 18.20
C MET A 200 -2.66 -6.39 19.41
N THR A 201 -2.59 -6.99 20.60
CA THR A 201 -3.27 -6.49 21.82
C THR A 201 -4.78 -6.29 21.63
N ASN A 202 -5.24 -5.04 21.54
CA ASN A 202 -6.64 -4.63 21.36
C ASN A 202 -6.92 -4.09 19.95
N ASN A 203 -5.99 -4.28 18.99
CA ASN A 203 -6.18 -3.88 17.61
C ASN A 203 -6.42 -5.10 16.74
N ASN A 204 -7.43 -5.00 15.88
CA ASN A 204 -7.64 -5.95 14.80
C ASN A 204 -7.19 -5.29 13.50
N VAL A 205 -6.31 -6.00 12.80
CA VAL A 205 -5.97 -5.71 11.41
C VAL A 205 -6.53 -6.86 10.59
N PHE A 206 -7.33 -6.53 9.60
CA PHE A 206 -7.86 -7.50 8.66
C PHE A 206 -6.96 -7.53 7.43
N PHE A 207 -6.34 -8.67 7.20
CA PHE A 207 -5.55 -8.98 6.01
C PHE A 207 -6.42 -9.71 4.99
N GLU A 208 -6.30 -9.34 3.72
CA GLU A 208 -7.06 -9.95 2.62
C GLU A 208 -6.22 -9.95 1.34
N ILE A 209 -6.07 -11.11 0.70
CA ILE A 209 -5.45 -11.24 -0.61
C ILE A 209 -6.41 -10.73 -1.69
N ILE A 210 -5.90 -9.92 -2.61
CA ILE A 210 -6.66 -9.43 -3.76
C ILE A 210 -6.69 -10.54 -4.81
N LEU A 211 -7.80 -11.26 -4.84
CA LEU A 211 -8.06 -12.19 -5.93
C LEU A 211 -8.47 -11.39 -7.17
N GLU A 212 -7.62 -11.41 -8.21
CA GLU A 212 -8.08 -11.05 -9.53
C GLU A 212 -9.25 -11.97 -9.89
N LYS A 213 -10.45 -11.40 -10.08
CA LYS A 213 -11.55 -12.14 -10.70
C LYS A 213 -11.03 -12.58 -12.07
N LYS A 214 -10.68 -13.86 -12.23
CA LYS A 214 -10.52 -14.46 -13.56
C LYS A 214 -11.80 -14.11 -14.32
N ASN A 215 -11.67 -13.31 -15.37
CA ASN A 215 -12.78 -13.09 -16.28
C ASN A 215 -13.14 -14.47 -16.82
N THR A 216 -14.25 -15.00 -16.33
CA THR A 216 -14.97 -16.10 -16.96
C THR A 216 -15.60 -15.47 -18.20
N PHE A 217 -14.88 -15.57 -19.32
CA PHE A 217 -15.45 -15.41 -20.65
C PHE A 217 -15.91 -16.78 -21.14
#